data_AF-A0A7C5HUT3-F1
#
_entry.id   AF-A0A7C5HUT3-F1
#
_cell.length_a   1.000
_cell.length_b   1.000
_cell.length_c   1.000
_cell.angle_alpha   90.00
_cell.angle_beta   90.00
_cell.angle_gamma   90.00
#
_symmetry.space_group_name_H-M   'P 1'
#
loop_
_entity.id
_entity.type
_entity.pdbx_description
1 polymer ?
#
loop_
_entity_poly.entity_id
_entity_poly.type
_entity_poly.pdbx_seq_one_letter_code
_entity_poly.pdbx_strand_id
1 'polypeptide(L)'
;MPNHKSCEKRLRQEKKRAARNHYVKATIKTLDKKLRSDLPIEEKEKLLSEVYSKLDKAAKRNVIHKRTASRRKARLAAYFNEVKAEKTEKAV
;
A
#
# COMPACT_ATOMS: atom_id res chain seq x y z
N MET A 1 -32.61 -4.10 -6.98
CA MET A 1 -32.69 -5.24 -6.05
C MET A 1 -32.27 -6.50 -6.83
N PRO A 2 -31.60 -7.51 -6.24
CA PRO A 2 -31.25 -8.71 -7.00
C PRO A 2 -32.53 -9.45 -7.42
N ASN A 3 -32.73 -9.64 -8.73
CA ASN A 3 -33.92 -10.32 -9.25
C ASN A 3 -33.78 -11.85 -9.24
N HIS A 4 -32.55 -12.37 -9.08
CA HIS A 4 -32.25 -13.79 -9.02
C HIS A 4 -31.45 -14.16 -7.74
N LYS A 5 -31.67 -15.38 -7.24
CA LYS A 5 -30.98 -15.94 -6.05
C LYS A 5 -29.45 -15.91 -6.19
N SER A 6 -28.92 -16.13 -7.40
CA SER A 6 -27.49 -16.07 -7.70
C SER A 6 -26.92 -14.64 -7.55
N CYS A 7 -27.67 -13.62 -8.00
CA CYS A 7 -27.32 -12.22 -7.86
C CYS A 7 -27.31 -11.79 -6.39
N GLU A 8 -28.28 -12.24 -5.59
CA GLU A 8 -28.33 -11.96 -4.15
C GLU A 8 -27.13 -12.56 -3.41
N LYS A 9 -26.78 -13.81 -3.72
CA LYS A 9 -25.58 -14.46 -3.21
C LYS A 9 -24.32 -13.68 -3.59
N ARG A 10 -24.20 -13.22 -4.84
CA ARG A 10 -23.08 -12.38 -5.30
C ARG A 10 -22.98 -11.10 -4.49
N LEU A 11 -24.09 -10.40 -4.26
CA LEU A 11 -24.11 -9.15 -3.50
C LEU A 11 -23.63 -9.34 -2.06
N ARG A 12 -24.02 -10.44 -1.40
CA ARG A 12 -23.52 -10.79 -0.06
C ARG A 12 -22.00 -11.06 -0.05
N GLN A 13 -21.50 -11.81 -1.04
CA GLN A 13 -20.07 -12.10 -1.16
C GLN A 13 -19.25 -10.84 -1.45
N GLU A 14 -19.77 -9.98 -2.32
CA GLU A 14 -19.14 -8.74 -2.74
C GLU A 14 -18.99 -7.77 -1.57
N LYS A 15 -20.02 -7.57 -0.75
CA LYS A 15 -19.93 -6.76 0.48
C LYS A 15 -18.76 -7.21 1.38
N LYS A 16 -18.63 -8.52 1.61
CA LYS A 16 -17.53 -9.09 2.43
C LYS A 16 -16.16 -8.88 1.78
N ARG A 17 -16.05 -9.04 0.45
CA ARG A 17 -14.80 -8.81 -0.29
C ARG A 17 -14.43 -7.32 -0.31
N ALA A 18 -15.40 -6.44 -0.54
CA ALA A 18 -15.23 -4.99 -0.55
C ALA A 18 -14.71 -4.49 0.80
N ALA A 19 -15.30 -4.91 1.92
CA ALA A 19 -14.84 -4.52 3.26
C ALA A 19 -13.37 -4.92 3.51
N ARG A 20 -12.98 -6.16 3.18
CA ARG A 20 -11.60 -6.63 3.33
C ARG A 20 -10.63 -5.86 2.42
N ASN A 21 -11.01 -5.66 1.16
CA ASN A 21 -10.17 -4.94 0.19
C ASN A 21 -10.02 -3.47 0.57
N HIS A 22 -11.08 -2.85 1.08
CA HIS A 22 -11.06 -1.48 1.60
C HIS A 22 -10.07 -1.36 2.74
N TYR A 23 -10.14 -2.25 3.73
CA TYR A 23 -9.19 -2.26 4.86
C TYR A 23 -7.73 -2.37 4.38
N VAL A 24 -7.41 -3.35 3.52
CA VAL A 24 -6.05 -3.52 2.99
C VAL A 24 -5.56 -2.27 2.25
N LYS A 25 -6.39 -1.68 1.39
CA LYS A 25 -6.05 -0.46 0.65
C LYS A 25 -5.85 0.73 1.59
N ALA A 26 -6.71 0.88 2.60
CA ALA A 26 -6.63 1.93 3.60
C ALA A 26 -5.34 1.81 4.42
N THR A 27 -4.99 0.61 4.92
CA THR A 27 -3.75 0.38 5.67
C THR A 27 -2.53 0.78 4.85
N ILE A 28 -2.45 0.38 3.57
CA ILE A 28 -1.32 0.76 2.71
C ILE A 28 -1.28 2.29 2.50
N LYS A 29 -2.44 2.94 2.34
CA LYS A 29 -2.51 4.41 2.22
C LYS A 29 -2.04 5.12 3.51
N THR A 30 -2.39 4.58 4.68
CA THR A 30 -1.95 5.12 5.96
C THR A 30 -0.44 4.97 6.15
N LEU A 31 0.13 3.81 5.81
CA LEU A 31 1.57 3.60 5.90
C LEU A 31 2.35 4.49 4.91
N ASP A 32 1.83 4.67 3.69
CA ASP A 32 2.39 5.59 2.68
C ASP A 32 2.41 7.04 3.19
N LYS A 33 1.34 7.48 3.85
CA LYS A 33 1.30 8.80 4.52
C LYS A 33 2.32 8.90 5.65
N LYS A 34 2.43 7.87 6.48
CA LYS A 34 3.40 7.82 7.60
C LYS A 34 4.85 7.84 7.10
N LEU A 35 5.15 7.24 5.94
CA LEU A 35 6.48 7.32 5.35
C LEU A 35 6.85 8.75 4.91
N ARG A 36 5.85 9.53 4.49
CA ARG A 36 6.01 10.91 4.03
C ARG A 36 6.03 11.95 5.16
N SER A 37 5.68 11.59 6.38
CA SER A 37 5.82 12.50 7.54
C SER A 37 7.28 12.65 7.97
N ASP A 38 7.53 13.64 8.82
CA ASP A 38 8.85 13.87 9.42
C ASP A 38 9.18 12.80 10.45
N LEU A 39 9.88 11.77 9.99
CA LEU A 39 10.40 10.67 10.79
C LEU A 39 11.92 10.56 10.57
N PRO A 40 12.68 10.06 11.56
CA PRO A 40 14.09 9.75 11.39
C PRO A 40 14.29 8.69 10.28
N ILE A 41 15.45 8.73 9.61
CA ILE A 41 15.73 7.88 8.44
C ILE A 41 15.63 6.39 8.81
N GLU A 42 16.14 6.02 9.98
CA GLU A 42 16.18 4.63 10.44
C GLU A 42 14.77 4.05 10.67
N GLU A 43 13.83 4.86 11.14
CA GLU A 43 12.42 4.46 11.21
C GLU A 43 11.78 4.38 9.83
N LYS A 44 12.14 5.29 8.91
CA LYS A 44 11.65 5.24 7.52
C LYS A 44 12.10 3.97 6.80
N GLU A 45 13.33 3.49 7.02
CA GLU A 45 13.82 2.23 6.44
C GLU A 45 13.02 1.01 6.93
N LYS A 46 12.76 0.93 8.24
CA LYS A 46 11.92 -0.11 8.83
C LYS A 46 10.50 -0.06 8.25
N LEU A 47 9.92 1.12 8.15
CA LEU A 47 8.58 1.32 7.60
C LEU A 47 8.51 0.95 6.11
N LEU A 48 9.57 1.24 5.34
CA LEU A 48 9.65 0.91 3.91
C LEU A 48 9.60 -0.61 3.68
N SER A 49 10.35 -1.37 4.48
CA SER A 49 10.32 -2.84 4.45
C SER A 49 8.92 -3.38 4.75
N GLU A 50 8.24 -2.82 5.76
CA GLU A 50 6.86 -3.20 6.07
C GLU A 50 5.91 -2.90 4.90
N VAL A 51 5.99 -1.69 4.31
CA VAL A 51 5.15 -1.27 3.18
C VAL A 51 5.33 -2.20 1.99
N TYR A 52 6.57 -2.61 1.68
CA TYR A 52 6.85 -3.57 0.61
C TYR A 52 6.19 -4.92 0.87
N SER A 53 6.32 -5.45 2.10
CA SER A 53 5.65 -6.70 2.50
C SER A 53 4.13 -6.62 2.33
N LYS A 54 3.51 -5.50 2.73
CA LYS A 54 2.05 -5.30 2.60
C LYS A 54 1.61 -5.17 1.13
N LEU A 55 2.38 -4.46 0.29
CA LEU A 55 2.11 -4.34 -1.15
C LEU A 55 2.16 -5.69 -1.85
N ASP A 56 3.15 -6.52 -1.55
CA ASP A 56 3.28 -7.85 -2.16
C ASP A 56 2.19 -8.80 -1.70
N LYS A 57 1.84 -8.77 -0.41
CA LYS A 57 0.70 -9.55 0.12
C LYS A 57 -0.61 -9.13 -0.54
N ALA A 58 -0.80 -7.83 -0.77
CA ALA A 58 -1.98 -7.31 -1.47
C ALA A 58 -2.02 -7.73 -2.94
N ALA A 59 -0.87 -7.78 -3.62
CA ALA A 59 -0.75 -8.27 -4.99
C ALA A 59 -1.02 -9.78 -5.07
N LYS A 60 -0.43 -10.58 -4.18
CA LYS A 60 -0.64 -12.03 -4.08
C LYS A 60 -2.12 -12.40 -3.89
N ARG A 61 -2.85 -11.59 -3.12
CA ARG A 61 -4.29 -11.77 -2.87
C ARG A 61 -5.20 -11.12 -3.93
N ASN A 62 -4.63 -10.63 -5.04
CA ASN A 62 -5.34 -9.95 -6.13
C ASN A 62 -6.17 -8.73 -5.67
N VAL A 63 -5.78 -8.08 -4.56
CA VAL A 63 -6.42 -6.84 -4.09
C VAL A 63 -5.95 -5.65 -4.93
N ILE A 64 -4.70 -5.70 -5.38
CA ILE A 64 -4.09 -4.77 -6.34
C ILE A 64 -3.38 -5.57 -7.43
N HIS A 65 -3.30 -5.02 -8.64
CA HIS A 65 -2.58 -5.68 -9.73
C HIS A 65 -1.06 -5.67 -9.46
N LYS A 66 -0.33 -6.71 -9.90
CA LYS A 66 1.12 -6.83 -9.71
C LYS A 66 1.90 -5.59 -10.21
N ARG A 67 1.53 -5.07 -11.39
CA ARG A 67 2.13 -3.82 -11.93
C ARG A 67 1.83 -2.59 -11.06
N THR A 68 0.67 -2.54 -10.41
CA THR A 68 0.34 -1.46 -9.47
C THR A 68 1.22 -1.54 -8.23
N ALA A 69 1.47 -2.74 -7.71
CA ALA A 69 2.40 -2.95 -6.60
C ALA A 69 3.82 -2.52 -6.99
N SER A 70 4.35 -3.01 -8.12
CA SER A 70 5.68 -2.64 -8.64
C SER A 70 5.82 -1.13 -8.84
N ARG A 71 4.83 -0.47 -9.46
CA ARG A 71 4.84 0.99 -9.65
C ARG A 71 4.87 1.75 -8.34
N ARG A 72 4.13 1.30 -7.32
CA ARG A 72 4.14 1.94 -5.99
C ARG A 72 5.48 1.75 -5.30
N LYS A 73 6.08 0.55 -5.37
CA LYS A 73 7.43 0.31 -4.84
C LYS A 73 8.47 1.22 -5.50
N ALA A 74 8.47 1.31 -6.82
CA ALA A 74 9.42 2.14 -7.56
C ALA A 74 9.33 3.62 -7.15
N ARG A 75 8.11 4.16 -7.01
CA ARG A 75 7.91 5.55 -6.55
C ARG A 75 8.37 5.78 -5.11
N LEU A 76 8.14 4.81 -4.22
CA LEU A 76 8.58 4.91 -2.83
C LEU A 76 10.11 4.84 -2.71
N ALA A 77 10.75 3.97 -3.51
CA ALA A 77 12.20 3.89 -3.57
C ALA A 77 12.82 5.20 -4.06
N ALA A 78 12.28 5.78 -5.15
CA ALA A 78 12.74 7.06 -5.67
C ALA A 78 12.65 8.16 -4.60
N TYR A 79 11.49 8.32 -3.97
CA TYR A 79 11.28 9.30 -2.90
C TYR A 79 12.23 9.09 -1.72
N PHE A 80 12.43 7.85 -1.27
CA PHE A 80 13.33 7.57 -0.15
C PHE A 80 14.79 7.89 -0.49
N ASN A 81 15.22 7.59 -1.72
CA ASN A 81 16.56 7.91 -2.20
C ASN A 81 16.78 9.43 -2.29
N GLU A 82 15.80 10.19 -2.79
CA GLU A 82 15.84 11.66 -2.80
C GLU A 82 15.99 12.23 -1.38
N VAL A 83 15.15 11.79 -0.44
CA VAL A 83 15.21 12.23 0.96
C VAL A 83 16.54 11.87 1.63
N LYS A 84 17.12 10.72 1.28
CA LYS A 84 18.43 10.30 1.77
C LYS A 84 19.54 11.19 1.19
N ALA A 85 19.47 11.51 -0.11
CA ALA A 85 20.42 12.37 -0.81
C ALA A 85 20.42 13.81 -0.25
N GLU A 86 19.25 14.41 -0.03
CA GLU A 86 19.12 15.77 0.52
C GLU A 86 19.73 15.89 1.94
N LYS A 87 19.66 14.81 2.74
CA LYS A 87 20.27 14.80 4.08
C LYS A 87 21.78 14.59 4.04
N THR A 88 22.30 13.87 3.04
CA THR A 88 23.75 13.75 2.83
C THR A 88 24.38 15.05 2.36
N GLU A 89 23.71 15.82 1.48
CA GLU A 89 24.23 17.12 1.04
C GLU A 89 24.20 18.21 2.12
N LYS A 90 23.25 18.14 3.08
CA LYS A 90 23.20 19.07 4.22
C LYS A 90 24.20 18.76 5.34
N ALA A 91 24.86 17.61 5.28
CA ALA A 91 25.86 17.17 6.26
C ALA A 91 27.31 17.46 5.80
N VAL A 92 27.48 17.95 4.57
CA VAL A 92 28.74 18.46 3.99
C VAL A 92 28.71 19.98 4.03
#